data_AF-Q8CRK7-F1
#
_entry.id   AF-Q8CRK7-F1
#
_cell.length_a   1.000
_cell.length_b   1.000
_cell.length_c   1.000
_cell.angle_alpha   90.00
_cell.angle_beta   90.00
_cell.angle_gamma   90.00
#
_symmetry.space_group_name_H-M   'P 1'
#
loop_
_entity.id
_entity.type
_entity.pdbx_description
1 polymer ?
#
loop_
_entity_poly.entity_id
_entity_poly.type
_entity_poly.pdbx_seq_one_letter_code
_entity_poly.pdbx_strand_id
1 'polypeptide(L)'
;MKFLKNKSYHLLVTLIVLTIFVISGAIFLTFLGFGLYGLSRILIYLHLGDFSYNKGFYDNLIYYGSYIVLGYFTLFSIEHLMDYFKKNLPKNPYFQGINFHLISYIVTTIMFYFIVHIHYVHVNIHFWVIMIIIGFLFVCKEVFYPESKNLNNKK
;
A
#
# COMPACT_ATOMS: atom_id res chain seq x y z
N MET A 1 -30.86 35.63 -7.45
CA MET A 1 -29.39 35.87 -7.48
C MET A 1 -28.61 35.26 -6.31
N LYS A 2 -29.05 35.34 -5.04
CA LYS A 2 -28.34 34.69 -3.90
C LYS A 2 -28.15 33.18 -4.06
N PHE A 3 -29.16 32.45 -4.56
CA PHE A 3 -29.09 31.00 -4.76
C PHE A 3 -28.00 30.57 -5.77
N LEU A 4 -27.88 31.26 -6.91
CA LEU A 4 -26.82 31.01 -7.89
C LEU A 4 -25.44 31.37 -7.34
N LYS A 5 -25.34 32.48 -6.58
CA LYS A 5 -24.09 32.89 -5.92
C LYS A 5 -23.61 31.86 -4.89
N ASN A 6 -24.53 31.25 -4.13
CA ASN A 6 -24.20 30.16 -3.21
C ASN A 6 -23.76 28.91 -3.97
N LYS A 7 -24.45 28.52 -5.04
CA LYS A 7 -24.08 27.34 -5.84
C LYS A 7 -22.70 27.49 -6.48
N SER A 8 -22.38 28.65 -7.05
CA SER A 8 -21.04 28.92 -7.61
C SER A 8 -19.96 28.95 -6.53
N TYR A 9 -20.25 29.54 -5.36
CA TYR A 9 -19.34 29.51 -4.21
C TYR A 9 -19.07 28.08 -3.74
N HIS A 10 -20.10 27.25 -3.55
CA HIS A 10 -19.92 25.85 -3.16
C HIS A 10 -19.13 25.05 -4.21
N LEU A 11 -19.40 25.25 -5.49
CA LEU A 11 -18.66 24.58 -6.57
C LEU A 11 -17.18 25.00 -6.58
N LEU A 12 -16.90 26.29 -6.40
CA LEU A 12 -15.53 26.82 -6.32
C LEU A 12 -14.80 26.27 -5.10
N VAL A 13 -15.43 26.26 -3.92
CA VAL A 13 -14.85 25.67 -2.70
C VAL A 13 -14.55 24.18 -2.91
N THR A 14 -15.47 23.41 -3.49
CA THR A 14 -15.25 22.00 -3.80
C THR A 14 -14.08 21.80 -4.77
N LEU A 15 -13.94 22.64 -5.80
CA LEU A 15 -12.80 22.61 -6.72
C LEU A 15 -11.47 22.92 -6.02
N ILE A 16 -11.45 23.92 -5.11
CA ILE A 16 -10.26 24.24 -4.31
C ILE A 16 -9.87 23.05 -3.43
N VAL A 17 -10.82 22.48 -2.70
CA VAL A 17 -10.58 21.31 -1.83
C VAL A 17 -10.09 20.13 -2.65
N LEU A 18 -10.71 19.86 -3.80
CA LEU A 18 -10.27 18.80 -4.72
C LEU A 18 -8.85 19.05 -5.22
N THR A 19 -8.53 20.29 -5.58
CA THR A 19 -7.19 20.67 -6.06
C THR A 19 -6.13 20.44 -4.98
N ILE A 20 -6.40 20.88 -3.75
CA ILE A 20 -5.51 20.65 -2.60
C ILE A 20 -5.31 19.15 -2.36
N PHE A 21 -6.38 18.37 -2.41
CA PHE A 21 -6.32 16.92 -2.26
C PHE A 21 -5.47 16.25 -3.35
N VAL A 22 -5.66 16.64 -4.62
CA VAL A 22 -4.89 16.11 -5.76
C VAL A 22 -3.40 16.48 -5.64
N ILE A 23 -3.09 17.74 -5.31
CA ILE A 23 -1.70 18.19 -5.13
C ILE A 23 -1.04 17.44 -3.96
N SER A 24 -1.74 17.32 -2.84
CA SER A 24 -1.25 16.56 -1.67
C SER A 24 -0.98 15.10 -2.02
N GLY A 25 -1.90 14.44 -2.73
CA GLY A 25 -1.72 13.08 -3.22
C GLY A 25 -0.54 12.94 -4.18
N ALA A 26 -0.35 13.89 -5.10
CA ALA A 26 0.78 13.89 -6.04
C ALA A 26 2.13 14.04 -5.32
N ILE A 27 2.21 14.93 -4.32
CA ILE A 27 3.40 15.11 -3.48
C ILE A 27 3.71 13.82 -2.70
N PHE A 28 2.69 13.21 -2.09
CA PHE A 28 2.85 11.94 -1.38
C PHE A 28 3.36 10.83 -2.30
N LEU A 29 2.77 10.66 -3.49
CA LEU A 29 3.22 9.67 -4.47
C LEU A 29 4.66 9.93 -4.95
N THR A 30 5.06 11.19 -5.06
CA THR A 30 6.44 11.56 -5.40
C THR A 30 7.41 11.11 -4.31
N PHE A 31 7.11 11.38 -3.03
CA PHE A 31 7.93 10.91 -1.90
C PHE A 31 7.99 9.39 -1.81
N LEU A 32 6.86 8.72 -2.04
CA LEU A 32 6.79 7.26 -2.08
C LEU A 32 7.67 6.71 -3.21
N GLY A 33 7.64 7.33 -4.39
CA GLY A 33 8.51 7.02 -5.51
C GLY A 33 10.00 7.19 -5.17
N PHE A 34 10.38 8.25 -4.47
CA PHE A 34 11.76 8.45 -3.98
C PHE A 34 12.18 7.35 -2.98
N GLY A 35 11.30 6.99 -2.04
CA GLY A 35 11.56 5.91 -1.08
C GLY A 35 11.79 4.57 -1.78
N LEU A 36 10.97 4.25 -2.78
CA LEU A 36 11.10 3.03 -3.56
C LEU A 36 12.31 3.03 -4.49
N TYR A 37 12.68 4.18 -5.05
CA TYR A 37 13.91 4.33 -5.80
C TYR A 37 15.15 4.12 -4.92
N GLY A 38 15.13 4.63 -3.68
CA GLY A 38 16.17 4.33 -2.70
C GLY A 38 16.23 2.84 -2.38
N LEU A 39 15.07 2.23 -2.12
CA LEU A 39 14.96 0.80 -1.84
C LEU A 39 15.51 -0.05 -3.00
N SER A 40 15.18 0.27 -4.25
CA SER A 40 15.66 -0.48 -5.41
C SER A 40 17.18 -0.42 -5.54
N ARG A 41 17.81 0.73 -5.26
CA ARG A 41 19.28 0.86 -5.25
C ARG A 41 19.93 0.03 -4.16
N ILE A 42 19.34 -0.01 -2.96
CA ILE A 42 19.83 -0.85 -1.86
C ILE A 42 19.73 -2.33 -2.23
N LEU A 43 18.60 -2.73 -2.84
CA LEU A 43 18.38 -4.11 -3.29
C LEU A 43 19.39 -4.54 -4.35
N ILE A 44 19.67 -3.69 -5.34
CA ILE A 44 20.69 -3.94 -6.36
C ILE A 44 22.08 -4.03 -5.74
N TYR A 45 22.43 -3.08 -4.86
CA TYR A 45 23.75 -3.02 -4.22
C TYR A 45 24.05 -4.26 -3.37
N LEU A 46 23.04 -4.79 -2.68
CA LEU A 46 23.16 -5.99 -1.85
C LEU A 46 22.94 -7.30 -2.63
N HIS A 47 22.79 -7.25 -3.96
CA HIS A 47 22.45 -8.41 -4.80
C HIS A 47 21.17 -9.15 -4.34
N LEU A 48 20.20 -8.41 -3.80
CA LEU A 48 18.93 -8.91 -3.29
C LEU A 48 17.80 -8.82 -4.31
N GLY A 49 17.98 -8.01 -5.35
CA GLY A 49 17.07 -7.97 -6.49
C GLY A 49 17.63 -7.22 -7.69
N ASP A 50 17.14 -7.62 -8.86
CA ASP A 50 17.51 -7.08 -10.15
C ASP A 50 16.30 -6.40 -10.82
N PHE A 51 16.56 -5.21 -11.38
CA PHE A 51 15.58 -4.39 -12.09
C PHE A 51 16.09 -4.15 -13.51
N SER A 52 15.68 -5.01 -14.44
CA SER A 52 16.26 -5.04 -15.80
C SER A 52 15.47 -4.24 -16.84
N TYR A 53 14.32 -3.67 -16.47
CA TYR A 53 13.51 -2.89 -17.40
C TYR A 53 14.14 -1.52 -17.60
N ASN A 54 14.68 -1.28 -18.80
CA ASN A 54 15.39 -0.06 -19.16
C ASN A 54 15.04 0.38 -20.58
N LYS A 55 13.86 0.99 -20.73
CA LYS A 55 13.42 1.63 -21.98
C LYS A 55 13.46 3.16 -21.84
N GLY A 56 12.34 3.85 -22.10
CA GLY A 56 12.21 5.28 -21.85
C GLY A 56 11.79 5.61 -20.42
N PHE A 57 11.88 6.89 -20.05
CA PHE A 57 11.41 7.40 -18.76
C PHE A 57 9.93 7.04 -18.51
N TYR A 58 9.06 7.31 -19.48
CA TYR A 58 7.62 7.02 -19.37
C TYR A 58 7.34 5.52 -19.29
N ASP A 59 8.02 4.71 -20.10
CA ASP A 59 7.85 3.26 -20.07
C ASP A 59 8.26 2.70 -18.71
N ASN A 60 9.41 3.13 -18.18
CA ASN A 60 9.91 2.69 -16.88
C ASN A 60 8.98 3.15 -15.76
N LEU A 61 8.48 4.39 -15.83
CA LEU A 61 7.51 4.93 -14.88
C LEU A 61 6.23 4.09 -14.87
N ILE A 62 5.71 3.73 -16.04
CA ILE A 62 4.51 2.90 -16.16
C ILE A 62 4.78 1.49 -15.62
N TYR A 63 5.88 0.85 -16.01
CA TYR A 63 6.18 -0.53 -15.62
C TYR A 63 6.44 -0.69 -14.12
N TYR A 64 7.34 0.12 -13.55
CA TYR A 64 7.59 0.07 -12.11
C TYR A 64 6.44 0.67 -11.31
N GLY A 65 5.77 1.71 -11.84
CA GLY A 65 4.58 2.28 -11.23
C GLY A 65 3.44 1.27 -11.13
N SER A 66 3.18 0.50 -12.19
CA SER A 66 2.14 -0.53 -12.18
C SER A 66 2.48 -1.69 -11.24
N TYR A 67 3.76 -2.05 -11.09
CA TYR A 67 4.21 -3.03 -10.09
C TYR A 67 3.82 -2.58 -8.67
N ILE A 68 4.08 -1.30 -8.34
CA ILE A 68 3.78 -0.72 -7.03
C ILE A 68 2.27 -0.65 -6.80
N VAL A 69 1.52 -0.17 -7.80
CA VAL A 69 0.06 -0.01 -7.70
C VAL A 69 -0.63 -1.37 -7.54
N LEU A 70 -0.23 -2.37 -8.32
CA LEU A 70 -0.77 -3.73 -8.19
C LEU A 70 -0.40 -4.36 -6.86
N GLY A 71 0.83 -4.11 -6.39
CA GLY A 71 1.28 -4.41 -5.04
C GLY A 71 0.33 -3.87 -3.98
N TYR A 72 0.13 -2.55 -3.99
CA TYR A 72 -0.75 -1.85 -3.05
C TYR A 72 -2.18 -2.41 -3.07
N PHE A 73 -2.76 -2.63 -4.24
CA PHE A 73 -4.10 -3.22 -4.35
C PHE A 73 -4.15 -4.63 -3.77
N THR A 74 -3.14 -5.46 -4.03
CA THR A 74 -3.06 -6.82 -3.48
C THR A 74 -3.00 -6.80 -1.96
N LEU A 75 -2.13 -5.96 -1.38
CA LEU A 75 -2.01 -5.74 0.06
C LEU A 75 -3.36 -5.30 0.66
N PHE A 76 -4.00 -4.29 0.07
CA PHE A 76 -5.27 -3.75 0.53
C PHE A 76 -6.42 -4.76 0.44
N SER A 77 -6.50 -5.52 -0.66
CA SER A 77 -7.52 -6.56 -0.83
C SER A 77 -7.39 -7.67 0.20
N ILE A 78 -6.17 -8.10 0.50
CA ILE A 78 -5.92 -9.15 1.51
C ILE A 78 -6.26 -8.63 2.90
N GLU A 79 -5.84 -7.41 3.23
CA GLU A 79 -6.20 -6.78 4.49
C GLU A 79 -7.72 -6.69 4.66
N HIS A 80 -8.42 -6.23 3.62
CA HIS A 80 -9.88 -6.14 3.64
C HIS A 80 -10.55 -7.51 3.85
N LEU A 81 -10.06 -8.56 3.18
CA LEU A 81 -10.56 -9.93 3.36
C LEU A 81 -10.26 -10.46 4.77
N MET A 82 -9.07 -10.21 5.30
CA MET A 82 -8.69 -10.61 6.66
C MET A 82 -9.57 -9.92 7.71
N ASP A 83 -9.84 -8.63 7.56
CA ASP A 83 -10.77 -7.89 8.42
C ASP A 83 -12.21 -8.40 8.32
N TYR A 84 -12.64 -8.76 7.11
CA TYR A 84 -13.94 -9.38 6.88
C TYR A 84 -14.05 -10.73 7.61
N PHE A 85 -13.03 -11.59 7.51
CA PHE A 85 -13.00 -12.86 8.24
C PHE A 85 -12.96 -12.67 9.75
N LYS A 86 -12.18 -11.70 10.26
CA LYS A 86 -12.13 -11.35 11.69
C LYS A 86 -13.51 -10.95 12.22
N LYS A 87 -14.28 -10.17 11.46
CA LYS A 87 -15.64 -9.76 11.82
C LYS A 87 -16.63 -10.93 11.82
N ASN A 88 -16.51 -11.86 10.87
CA ASN A 88 -17.41 -12.99 10.75
C ASN A 88 -17.09 -14.16 11.70
N LEU A 89 -15.83 -14.28 12.13
CA LEU A 89 -15.34 -15.37 13.00
C LEU A 89 -14.68 -14.82 14.28
N PRO A 90 -15.39 -13.99 15.08
CA PRO A 90 -14.76 -13.24 16.18
C PRO A 90 -14.22 -14.12 17.31
N LYS A 91 -14.73 -15.35 17.45
CA LYS A 91 -14.31 -16.30 18.50
C LYS A 91 -13.19 -17.24 18.07
N ASN A 92 -12.76 -17.18 16.81
CA ASN A 92 -11.77 -18.12 16.30
C ASN A 92 -10.35 -17.65 16.71
N PRO A 93 -9.54 -18.49 17.38
CA PRO A 93 -8.21 -18.12 17.87
C PRO A 93 -7.22 -17.71 16.77
N TYR A 94 -7.46 -18.10 15.51
CA TYR A 94 -6.64 -17.69 14.38
C TYR A 94 -6.83 -16.22 13.98
N PHE A 95 -7.99 -15.62 14.30
CA PHE A 95 -8.30 -14.23 13.96
C PHE A 95 -8.16 -13.27 15.15
N GLN A 96 -7.38 -13.65 16.15
CA GLN A 96 -7.15 -12.86 17.36
C GLN A 96 -5.65 -12.62 17.58
N GLY A 97 -5.32 -11.39 17.99
CA GLY A 97 -3.96 -11.00 18.40
C GLY A 97 -2.89 -11.36 17.38
N ILE A 98 -1.74 -11.83 17.86
CA ILE A 98 -0.54 -12.09 17.04
C ILE A 98 -0.76 -13.12 15.92
N ASN A 99 -1.66 -14.09 16.12
CA ASN A 99 -1.96 -15.10 15.11
C ASN A 99 -2.59 -14.48 13.86
N PHE A 100 -3.50 -13.52 14.06
CA PHE A 100 -4.11 -12.77 12.96
C PHE A 100 -3.05 -12.02 12.14
N HIS A 101 -2.14 -11.35 12.84
CA HIS A 101 -1.05 -10.60 12.23
C HIS A 101 -0.11 -11.51 11.44
N LEU A 102 0.30 -12.65 12.00
CA LEU A 102 1.14 -13.64 11.32
C LEU A 102 0.46 -14.23 10.09
N ILE A 103 -0.81 -14.61 10.18
CA ILE A 103 -1.56 -15.15 9.03
C ILE A 103 -1.70 -14.09 7.96
N SER A 104 -2.10 -12.86 8.32
CA SER A 104 -2.23 -11.76 7.37
C SER A 104 -0.90 -11.49 6.66
N TYR A 105 0.21 -11.47 7.38
CA TYR A 105 1.55 -11.32 6.84
C TYR A 105 1.95 -12.45 5.87
N ILE A 106 1.73 -13.71 6.25
CA ILE A 106 2.05 -14.88 5.42
C ILE A 106 1.22 -14.86 4.13
N VAL A 107 -0.10 -14.68 4.26
CA VAL A 107 -1.02 -14.64 3.12
C VAL A 107 -0.66 -13.48 2.19
N THR A 108 -0.39 -12.30 2.75
CA THR A 108 0.05 -11.13 1.98
C THR A 108 1.32 -11.40 1.19
N THR A 109 2.33 -11.98 1.83
CA THR A 109 3.62 -12.27 1.19
C THR A 109 3.47 -13.27 0.05
N ILE A 110 2.73 -14.36 0.28
CA ILE A 110 2.48 -15.40 -0.73
C ILE A 110 1.69 -14.82 -1.91
N MET A 111 0.58 -14.14 -1.64
CA MET A 111 -0.26 -13.56 -2.68
C MET A 111 0.45 -12.45 -3.45
N PHE A 112 1.22 -11.58 -2.79
CA PHE A 112 2.02 -10.57 -3.48
C PHE A 112 3.02 -11.23 -4.44
N TYR A 113 3.67 -12.30 -4.03
CA TYR A 113 4.60 -13.03 -4.90
C TYR A 113 3.90 -13.62 -6.14
N PHE A 114 2.77 -14.31 -5.95
CA PHE A 114 2.09 -14.99 -7.07
C PHE A 114 1.21 -14.08 -7.93
N ILE A 115 0.66 -12.99 -7.38
CA ILE A 115 -0.22 -12.07 -8.12
C ILE A 115 0.59 -10.93 -8.74
N VAL A 116 1.62 -10.45 -8.06
CA VAL A 116 2.38 -9.30 -8.54
C VAL A 116 3.71 -9.78 -9.08
N HIS A 117 4.55 -10.37 -8.25
CA HIS A 117 5.95 -10.60 -8.61
C HIS A 117 6.13 -11.47 -9.86
N ILE A 118 5.40 -12.58 -9.98
CA ILE A 118 5.54 -13.50 -11.13
C ILE A 118 5.16 -12.88 -12.48
N HIS A 119 4.32 -11.84 -12.49
CA HIS A 119 3.87 -11.17 -13.72
C HIS A 119 4.88 -10.14 -14.24
N TYR A 120 5.84 -9.72 -13.42
CA TYR A 120 6.83 -8.70 -13.76
C TYR A 120 8.21 -9.32 -14.00
N VAL A 121 8.42 -9.82 -15.23
CA VAL A 121 9.67 -10.50 -15.66
C VAL A 121 10.94 -9.68 -15.40
N HIS A 122 10.86 -8.36 -15.42
CA HIS A 122 12.01 -7.48 -15.23
C HIS A 122 12.25 -7.02 -13.79
N VAL A 123 11.41 -7.45 -12.85
CA VAL A 123 11.61 -7.25 -11.42
C VAL A 123 11.89 -8.63 -10.82
N ASN A 124 13.13 -8.89 -10.46
CA ASN A 124 13.51 -10.14 -9.80
C ASN A 124 13.95 -9.83 -8.37
N ILE A 125 13.19 -10.29 -7.39
CA ILE A 125 13.46 -10.06 -5.96
C ILE A 125 13.23 -11.40 -5.29
N HIS A 126 14.22 -11.89 -4.56
CA HIS A 126 14.09 -13.17 -3.88
C HIS A 126 12.89 -13.16 -2.92
N PHE A 127 12.16 -14.27 -2.85
CA PHE A 127 10.96 -14.38 -2.00
C PHE A 127 11.23 -14.00 -0.54
N TRP A 128 12.39 -14.39 0.01
CA TRP A 128 12.76 -14.05 1.39
C TRP A 128 12.99 -12.54 1.59
N VAL A 129 13.40 -11.82 0.55
CA VAL A 129 13.59 -10.36 0.59
C VAL A 129 12.23 -9.68 0.57
N ILE A 130 11.30 -10.15 -0.27
CA ILE A 130 9.90 -9.68 -0.28
C ILE A 130 9.28 -9.88 1.10
N MET A 131 9.49 -11.06 1.70
CA MET A 131 9.05 -11.39 3.04
C MET A 131 9.59 -10.37 4.07
N ILE A 132 10.89 -10.03 4.03
CA ILE A 132 11.46 -9.02 4.93
C ILE A 132 10.87 -7.63 4.68
N ILE A 133 10.71 -7.21 3.43
CA ILE A 133 10.16 -5.88 3.10
C ILE A 133 8.72 -5.77 3.61
N ILE A 134 7.88 -6.76 3.32
CA ILE A 134 6.48 -6.78 3.80
C ILE A 134 6.44 -6.86 5.33
N GLY A 135 7.32 -7.64 5.95
CA GLY A 135 7.39 -7.77 7.40
C GLY A 135 7.76 -6.44 8.06
N PHE A 136 8.74 -5.72 7.50
CA PHE A 136 9.10 -4.38 7.94
C PHE A 136 7.94 -3.39 7.79
N LEU A 137 7.26 -3.38 6.64
CA LEU A 137 6.08 -2.54 6.41
C LEU A 137 4.96 -2.84 7.42
N PHE A 138 4.78 -4.12 7.77
CA PHE A 138 3.78 -4.55 8.74
C PHE A 138 4.12 -4.06 10.16
N VAL A 139 5.39 -4.17 10.57
CA VAL A 139 5.85 -3.61 11.85
C VAL A 139 5.67 -2.09 11.88
N CYS A 140 6.04 -1.39 10.81
CA CYS A 140 5.79 0.05 10.70
C CYS A 140 4.30 0.37 10.86
N LYS A 141 3.42 -0.41 10.22
CA LYS A 141 1.98 -0.24 10.35
C LYS A 141 1.51 -0.41 11.80
N GLU A 142 1.94 -1.44 12.51
CA GLU A 142 1.55 -1.65 13.91
C GLU A 142 2.05 -0.54 14.83
N VAL A 143 3.26 -0.02 14.57
CA VAL A 143 3.85 1.07 15.37
C VAL A 143 3.15 2.41 15.11
N PHE A 144 2.88 2.75 13.85
CA PHE A 144 2.28 4.05 13.49
C PHE A 144 0.76 4.06 13.57
N TYR A 145 0.13 2.91 13.36
CA TYR A 145 -1.32 2.73 13.40
C TYR A 145 -1.67 1.56 14.33
N PRO A 146 -1.42 1.71 15.65
CA PRO A 146 -1.85 0.70 16.61
C PRO A 146 -3.37 0.49 16.44
N GLU A 147 -3.83 -0.76 16.55
CA GLU A 147 -5.26 -1.09 16.47
C GLU A 147 -6.03 -0.02 17.26
N SER A 148 -6.90 0.72 16.56
CA SER A 148 -7.61 1.83 17.16
C SER A 148 -8.37 1.29 18.36
N LYS A 149 -7.85 1.60 19.57
CA LYS A 149 -8.60 1.37 20.80
C LYS A 149 -9.97 1.94 20.55
N ASN A 150 -10.99 1.10 20.69
CA ASN A 150 -12.37 1.51 20.47
C ASN A 150 -12.63 2.77 21.31
N LEU A 151 -12.62 3.94 20.65
CA LEU A 151 -12.80 5.23 21.32
C LEU A 151 -14.22 5.37 21.88
N ASN A 152 -15.12 4.47 21.47
CA ASN A 152 -16.48 4.38 21.97
C ASN A 152 -16.62 3.48 23.22
N ASN A 153 -15.54 3.23 23.96
CA ASN A 153 -15.65 2.75 25.33
C ASN A 153 -16.29 3.85 26.18
N LYS A 154 -17.62 3.92 26.16
CA LYS A 154 -18.43 4.49 27.23
C LYS A 154 -18.17 3.64 28.48
N LYS A 155 -17.14 3.98 29.24
CA LYS A 155 -17.23 3.90 30.71
C LYS A 155 -17.88 5.18 31.18
#